data_AF-A0A3M2EFI2-F1
#
_entry.id   AF-A0A3M2EFI2-F1
#
_cell.length_a   1.000
_cell.length_b   1.000
_cell.length_c   1.000
_cell.angle_alpha   90.00
_cell.angle_beta   90.00
_cell.angle_gamma   90.00
#
_symmetry.space_group_name_H-M   'P 1'
#
loop_
_entity.id
_entity.type
_entity.pdbx_description
1 polymer ?
#
loop_
_entity_poly.entity_id
_entity_poly.type
_entity_poly.pdbx_seq_one_letter_code
_entity_poly.pdbx_strand_id
1 'polypeptide(L)' 'MKFELLATDGAARRGRLLLPRGVVDTPAFMPVGTYGTVKAMLPETLK' A
#
# COMPACT_ATOMS: atom_id res chain seq x y z
N MET A 1 -7.27 -10.86 6.08
CA MET A 1 -6.06 -10.23 5.50
C MET A 1 -5.18 -11.34 4.97
N LYS A 2 -4.83 -11.32 3.67
CA LYS A 2 -4.02 -12.35 3.01
C LYS A 2 -2.87 -11.67 2.26
N PHE A 3 -1.66 -12.20 2.37
CA PHE A 3 -0.51 -11.73 1.62
C PHE A 3 -0.09 -12.81 0.60
N GLU A 4 0.11 -12.40 -0.64
CA GLU A 4 0.53 -13.26 -1.75
C GLU A 4 1.87 -12.77 -2.30
N LEU A 5 2.87 -13.64 -2.33
CA LEU A 5 4.17 -13.34 -2.94
C LEU A 5 4.11 -13.72 -4.43
N LEU A 6 4.34 -12.76 -5.32
CA LEU A 6 4.24 -12.95 -6.77
C LEU A 6 5.60 -13.33 -7.38
N ALA A 7 6.66 -12.61 -6.99
CA ALA A 7 8.01 -12.82 -7.51
C ALA A 7 9.07 -12.32 -6.52
N THR A 8 10.28 -12.83 -6.66
CA THR A 8 11.46 -12.43 -5.89
C THR A 8 12.65 -12.26 -6.81
N ASP A 9 13.48 -11.25 -6.54
CA ASP A 9 14.76 -11.03 -7.19
C ASP A 9 15.80 -10.67 -6.12
N GLY A 10 16.67 -11.62 -5.77
CA GLY A 10 17.54 -11.52 -4.60
C GLY A 10 16.76 -11.23 -3.31
N ALA A 11 17.04 -10.09 -2.68
CA ALA A 11 16.31 -9.62 -1.49
C ALA A 11 15.00 -8.87 -1.80
N ALA A 12 14.76 -8.49 -3.06
CA ALA A 12 13.56 -7.78 -3.47
C ALA A 12 12.36 -8.72 -3.59
N ARG A 13 11.18 -8.23 -3.20
CA ARG A 13 9.94 -9.01 -3.14
C ARG A 13 8.79 -8.22 -3.77
N ARG A 14 8.17 -8.78 -4.79
CA ARG A 14 6.90 -8.30 -5.34
C ARG A 14 5.78 -9.14 -4.76
N GLY A 15 4.78 -8.48 -4.19
CA GLY A 15 3.68 -9.16 -3.53
C GLY A 15 2.40 -8.34 -3.57
N ARG A 16 1.35 -8.92 -3.00
CA ARG A 16 0.01 -8.35 -3.01
C ARG A 16 -0.68 -8.63 -1.70
N LEU A 17 -1.21 -7.59 -1.07
CA LEU A 17 -1.92 -7.66 0.18
C LEU A 17 -3.42 -7.47 -0.08
N LEU A 18 -4.20 -8.52 0.14
CA LEU A 18 -5.66 -8.48 0.02
C LEU A 18 -6.26 -8.01 1.35
N LEU A 19 -6.89 -6.84 1.30
CA LEU A 19 -7.63 -6.21 2.38
C LEU A 19 -9.12 -6.14 2.00
N PRO A 20 -10.06 -6.08 2.97
CA PRO A 20 -11.49 -5.96 2.66
C PRO A 20 -11.84 -4.75 1.80
N ARG A 21 -11.06 -3.67 1.91
CA ARG A 21 -11.23 -2.40 1.20
C ARG A 21 -10.46 -2.30 -0.12
N GLY A 22 -9.83 -3.40 -0.57
CA GLY A 22 -9.06 -3.42 -1.81
C GLY A 22 -7.72 -4.14 -1.67
N VAL A 23 -6.95 -4.05 -2.75
CA VAL A 23 -5.69 -4.77 -2.92
C VAL A 23 -4.54 -3.76 -2.92
N VAL A 24 -3.48 -4.04 -2.16
CA VAL A 24 -2.26 -3.22 -2.12
C VAL A 24 -1.11 -4.02 -2.72
N ASP A 25 -0.52 -3.53 -3.82
CA ASP A 25 0.69 -4.13 -4.40
C ASP A 25 1.93 -3.69 -3.61
N THR A 26 2.83 -4.62 -3.29
CA THR A 26 4.09 -4.35 -2.58
C THR A 26 5.29 -4.46 -3.54
N PRO A 27 6.28 -3.55 -3.45
CA PRO A 27 6.52 -2.57 -2.37
C PRO A 27 5.59 -1.35 -2.45
N ALA A 28 5.03 -0.92 -1.32
CA ALA A 28 4.12 0.22 -1.23
C ALA A 28 4.70 1.32 -0.33
N PHE A 29 4.65 2.57 -0.79
CA PHE A 29 4.94 3.74 0.03
C PHE A 29 3.62 4.38 0.45
N MET A 30 3.26 4.22 1.73
CA MET A 30 1.96 4.66 2.23
C MET A 30 2.03 6.07 2.81
N PRO A 31 1.14 6.99 2.42
CA PRO A 31 1.06 8.30 3.03
C PRO A 31 0.57 8.20 4.48
N VAL A 32 1.20 8.95 5.39
CA VAL A 32 0.82 8.97 6.81
C VAL A 32 -0.16 10.10 7.06
N GLY A 33 -1.38 9.74 7.47
CA GLY A 33 -2.36 10.69 7.96
C GLY A 33 -2.30 10.81 9.48
N THR A 34 -1.94 11.97 10.01
CA THR A 34 -2.01 12.26 11.45
C THR A 34 -3.31 13.02 11.72
N TYR A 35 -4.09 12.61 12.73
CA TYR A 35 -5.42 13.20 13.03
C TYR A 35 -6.44 13.10 11.89
N GLY A 36 -6.44 11.99 11.15
CA GLY A 36 -7.45 11.73 10.11
C GLY A 36 -7.25 12.49 8.79
N THR A 37 -6.15 13.23 8.63
CA THR A 37 -5.80 13.92 7.38
C THR A 37 -4.34 13.68 7.01
N VAL A 38 -4.04 13.56 5.72
CA VAL A 38 -2.67 13.68 5.22
C VAL A 38 -2.43 15.18 5.02
N LYS A 39 -1.41 15.72 5.70
CA LYS A 39 -1.16 17.17 5.67
C LYS A 39 -1.02 17.68 4.24
N ALA A 40 -1.75 18.75 3.93
CA ALA A 40 -1.72 19.47 2.66
C ALA A 40 -2.19 18.68 1.42
N MET A 41 -2.87 17.54 1.55
CA MET A 41 -3.43 16.80 0.41
C MET A 41 -4.91 16.45 0.64
N LEU A 42 -5.72 16.58 -0.42
CA LEU A 42 -7.08 16.05 -0.43
C LEU A 42 -7.05 14.53 -0.67
N PRO A 43 -8.03 13.75 -0.16
CA PRO A 43 -8.10 12.31 -0.39
C PRO A 43 -8.04 11.88 -1.86
N GLU A 44 -8.59 12.71 -2.76
CA GLU A 44 -8.61 12.46 -4.21
C GLU A 44 -7.22 12.53 -4.85
N THR A 45 -6.29 13.28 -4.26
CA THR A 45 -4.92 13.44 -4.76
C THR A 45 -4.00 12.26 -4.40
N LEU A 46 -4.47 11.34 -3.54
CA LEU A 46 -3.72 10.18 -3.04
C LEU A 46 -4.06 8.88 -3.80
N LYS A 47 -4.85 8.98 -4.89
CA LYS A 47 -5.34 7.83 -5.64
C LYS A 47 -4.32 7.29 -6.64
#